data_AF-A0A6I9UTQ7-F1
#
_entry.id   AF-A0A6I9UTQ7-F1
#
_cell.length_a   1.000
_cell.length_b   1.000
_cell.length_c   1.000
_cell.angle_alpha   90.00
_cell.angle_beta   90.00
_cell.angle_gamma   90.00
#
_symmetry.space_group_name_H-M   'P 1'
#
loop_
_entity.id
_entity.type
_entity.pdbx_description
1 polymer ?
#
loop_
_entity_poly.entity_id
_entity_poly.type
_entity_poly.pdbx_seq_one_letter_code
_entity_poly.pdbx_strand_id
1 'polypeptide(L)'
;MLNLLPSAVINALRAFWLRLLVICGRTHKCRLGEGEYLTPSTAAATISITATAKPNDMAATAALATQPLAAPPSTGAWPWKAKVEKSSAEELRKLPRPKGLPLIGTFWDLVAAGGGQQLHKYVHRRHEELGPIFYERLGGVQDAIFVSSASQMRAVFQYEGQYPRHPLPESWILYNKQHNCQRGLFFMEGPEWLHNRRILNRFLLGGTMKWMDVHIEACTQRLVNLWKTQAAKAQGSYTEVLELEQQLYNWAIDVVCTIMFGVSAAENPHMAKTMDEFSRIVHRIFDTSSALMTFPPQLAKRFNMRIWRDFEASVAAVLKKGNDLIDLLVELPEEVTNGLSVKNG
;
A
#
# COMPACT_ATOMS: atom_id res chain seq x y z
N MET A 1 42.02 -3.61 -6.79
CA MET A 1 41.32 -2.42 -6.23
C MET A 1 40.04 -2.75 -5.44
N LEU A 2 39.41 -3.92 -5.57
CA LEU A 2 38.20 -4.28 -4.80
C LEU A 2 38.45 -4.73 -3.34
N ASN A 3 39.70 -5.00 -2.96
CA ASN A 3 40.05 -5.55 -1.63
C ASN A 3 40.23 -4.49 -0.52
N LEU A 4 39.99 -3.21 -0.81
CA LEU A 4 40.08 -2.10 0.15
C LEU A 4 38.70 -1.59 0.61
N LEU A 5 37.61 -2.17 0.11
CA LEU A 5 36.25 -1.74 0.45
C LEU A 5 35.75 -2.50 1.70
N PRO A 6 35.05 -1.83 2.63
CA PRO A 6 34.40 -2.49 3.76
C PRO A 6 33.49 -3.63 3.30
N SER A 7 33.42 -4.72 4.06
CA SER A 7 32.63 -5.92 3.74
C SER A 7 31.14 -5.61 3.46
N ALA A 8 30.58 -4.60 4.12
CA ALA A 8 29.24 -4.09 3.84
C ALA A 8 29.10 -3.53 2.41
N VAL A 9 30.11 -2.79 1.92
CA VAL A 9 30.12 -2.20 0.58
C VAL A 9 30.30 -3.29 -0.49
N ILE A 10 31.15 -4.30 -0.24
CA ILE A 10 31.32 -5.44 -1.16
C ILE A 10 30.02 -6.25 -1.26
N ASN A 11 29.35 -6.49 -0.13
CA ASN A 11 28.07 -7.20 -0.11
C ASN A 11 26.95 -6.38 -0.78
N ALA A 12 26.94 -5.06 -0.59
CA ALA A 12 26.03 -4.16 -1.29
C ALA A 12 26.29 -4.16 -2.81
N LEU A 13 27.55 -4.17 -3.25
CA LEU A 13 27.93 -4.26 -4.66
C LEU A 13 27.54 -5.62 -5.27
N ARG A 14 27.65 -6.72 -4.52
CA ARG A 14 27.20 -8.07 -4.96
C ARG A 14 25.68 -8.16 -5.06
N ALA A 15 24.96 -7.69 -4.05
CA ALA A 15 23.50 -7.62 -4.06
C ALA A 15 23.00 -6.71 -5.19
N PHE A 16 23.70 -5.60 -5.44
CA PHE A 16 23.46 -4.73 -6.57
C PHE A 16 23.74 -5.42 -7.89
N TRP A 17 24.86 -6.10 -8.08
CA TRP A 17 25.16 -6.80 -9.33
C TRP A 17 24.13 -7.90 -9.63
N LEU A 18 23.71 -8.66 -8.62
CA LEU A 18 22.65 -9.66 -8.75
C LEU A 18 21.31 -9.02 -9.11
N ARG A 19 20.92 -7.92 -8.44
CA ARG A 19 19.68 -7.21 -8.77
C ARG A 19 19.78 -6.47 -10.10
N LEU A 20 20.92 -5.92 -10.45
CA LEU A 20 21.19 -5.28 -11.74
C LEU A 20 21.13 -6.32 -12.86
N LEU A 21 21.58 -7.56 -12.65
CA LEU A 21 21.38 -8.66 -13.58
C LEU A 21 19.90 -9.02 -13.73
N VAL A 22 19.13 -9.03 -12.64
CA VAL A 22 17.66 -9.22 -12.68
C VAL A 22 16.93 -8.05 -13.37
N ILE A 23 17.43 -6.82 -13.18
CA ILE A 23 16.89 -5.56 -13.72
C ILE A 23 17.29 -5.35 -15.20
N CYS A 24 18.48 -5.77 -15.61
CA CYS A 24 19.10 -5.49 -16.92
C CYS A 24 19.25 -6.71 -17.86
N GLY A 25 19.13 -7.96 -17.39
CA GLY A 25 19.56 -9.14 -18.13
C GLY A 25 18.46 -10.13 -18.53
N ARG A 26 18.39 -10.42 -19.84
CA ARG A 26 17.75 -11.59 -20.46
C ARG A 26 18.04 -12.86 -19.65
N THR A 27 17.01 -13.64 -19.38
CA THR A 27 17.13 -14.94 -18.71
C THR A 27 17.90 -15.93 -19.59
N HIS A 28 19.18 -16.15 -19.30
CA HIS A 28 19.78 -17.45 -19.60
C HIS A 28 19.30 -18.43 -18.52
N LYS A 29 18.40 -19.33 -18.91
CA LYS A 29 18.03 -20.51 -18.13
C LYS A 29 19.30 -21.34 -17.88
N CYS A 30 19.89 -21.25 -16.70
CA CYS A 30 20.74 -22.33 -16.20
C CYS A 30 19.82 -23.35 -15.53
N ARG A 31 19.62 -24.46 -16.23
CA ARG A 31 19.03 -25.70 -15.72
C ARG A 31 20.12 -26.39 -14.91
N LEU A 32 19.91 -26.57 -13.61
CA LEU A 32 20.76 -27.45 -12.79
C LEU A 32 19.89 -28.59 -12.25
N GLY A 33 20.51 -29.77 -12.26
CA GLY A 33 19.91 -31.10 -12.31
C GLY A 33 19.13 -31.53 -11.07
N GLU A 34 18.29 -32.53 -11.32
CA GLU A 34 17.58 -33.35 -10.35
C GLU A 34 18.53 -34.10 -9.41
N GLY A 35 18.08 -34.32 -8.17
CA GLY A 35 18.60 -35.35 -7.29
C GLY A 35 19.01 -34.85 -5.91
N GLU A 36 18.12 -34.96 -4.93
CA GLU A 36 18.33 -35.81 -3.73
C GLU A 36 17.17 -35.62 -2.73
N TYR A 37 16.55 -36.75 -2.38
CA TYR A 37 15.51 -36.88 -1.38
C TYR A 37 16.12 -36.73 0.02
N LEU A 38 15.49 -35.93 0.89
CA LEU A 38 15.61 -36.08 2.35
C LEU A 38 14.23 -35.98 3.01
N THR A 39 13.95 -37.00 3.81
CA THR A 39 12.71 -37.32 4.52
C THR A 39 12.35 -36.32 5.64
N PRO A 40 11.06 -36.14 5.98
CA PRO A 40 10.65 -35.21 7.04
C PRO A 40 10.79 -35.85 8.44
N SER A 41 11.58 -35.22 9.32
CA SER A 41 11.56 -35.51 10.75
C SER A 41 10.61 -34.56 11.46
N THR A 42 9.69 -35.17 12.20
CA THR A 42 8.69 -34.65 13.12
C THR A 42 9.22 -33.67 14.17
N ALA A 43 8.51 -32.56 14.36
CA ALA A 43 8.20 -31.96 15.66
C ALA A 43 7.11 -30.89 15.48
N ALA A 44 5.86 -31.27 15.72
CA ALA A 44 4.75 -30.34 15.88
C ALA A 44 4.86 -29.65 17.24
N ALA A 45 4.95 -28.33 17.25
CA ALA A 45 4.75 -27.51 18.45
C ALA A 45 3.54 -26.61 18.21
N THR A 46 2.38 -27.07 18.69
CA THR A 46 1.15 -26.29 18.77
C THR A 46 1.35 -25.15 19.77
N ILE A 47 1.42 -23.91 19.30
CA ILE A 47 1.38 -22.73 20.16
C ILE A 47 -0.05 -22.18 20.15
N SER A 48 -0.80 -22.50 21.20
CA SER A 48 -2.06 -21.83 21.53
C SER A 48 -1.76 -20.52 22.25
N ILE A 49 -2.20 -19.39 21.70
CA ILE A 49 -2.14 -18.08 22.39
C ILE A 49 -3.54 -17.76 22.91
N THR A 50 -3.74 -17.92 24.22
CA THR A 50 -4.92 -17.41 24.93
C THR A 50 -4.58 -16.03 25.48
N ALA A 51 -5.26 -14.98 25.01
CA ALA A 51 -5.10 -13.62 25.53
C ALA A 51 -6.05 -13.40 26.72
N THR A 52 -5.49 -13.27 27.92
CA THR A 52 -6.21 -12.81 29.11
C THR A 52 -5.87 -11.33 29.37
N ALA A 53 -6.84 -10.44 29.18
CA ALA A 53 -6.71 -9.04 29.54
C ALA A 53 -7.01 -8.84 31.03
N LYS A 54 -6.12 -8.15 31.76
CA LYS A 54 -6.39 -7.58 33.09
C LYS A 54 -6.56 -6.06 32.94
N PRO A 55 -7.59 -5.45 33.56
CA PRO A 55 -7.74 -3.99 33.58
C PRO A 55 -6.83 -3.37 34.64
N ASN A 56 -6.22 -2.23 34.33
CA ASN A 56 -5.55 -1.39 35.31
C ASN A 56 -6.30 -0.06 35.40
N ASP A 57 -6.96 0.15 36.53
CA ASP A 57 -7.35 1.46 37.04
C ASP A 57 -6.11 2.20 37.52
N MET A 58 -5.92 3.44 37.07
CA MET A 58 -5.35 4.52 37.89
C MET A 58 -5.57 5.86 37.21
N ALA A 59 -6.56 6.59 37.72
CA ALA A 59 -6.74 8.01 37.51
C ALA A 59 -5.67 8.79 38.29
N ALA A 60 -5.03 9.78 37.65
CA ALA A 60 -4.39 10.91 38.32
C ALA A 60 -4.21 12.09 37.34
N THR A 61 -5.19 13.00 37.42
CA THR A 61 -5.07 14.46 37.44
C THR A 61 -3.74 15.10 36.99
N ALA A 62 -3.79 15.82 35.86
CA ALA A 62 -2.86 16.92 35.58
C ALA A 62 -3.60 18.03 34.81
N ALA A 63 -3.47 19.24 35.35
CA ALA A 63 -4.34 20.39 35.14
C ALA A 63 -4.23 21.06 33.76
N LEU A 64 -5.36 21.59 33.28
CA LEU A 64 -5.45 22.50 32.13
C LEU A 64 -4.71 23.81 32.43
N ALA A 65 -3.66 24.09 31.67
CA ALA A 65 -3.14 25.44 31.49
C ALA A 65 -3.64 25.98 30.14
N THR A 66 -4.73 26.73 30.17
CA THR A 66 -5.31 27.40 29.01
C THR A 66 -4.53 28.69 28.74
N GLN A 67 -3.73 28.74 27.66
CA GLN A 67 -3.25 30.00 27.10
C GLN A 67 -4.09 30.35 25.86
N PRO A 68 -4.60 31.58 25.73
CA PRO A 68 -5.29 32.00 24.51
C PRO A 68 -4.27 32.35 23.43
N LEU A 69 -4.28 31.60 22.33
CA LEU A 69 -3.50 31.91 21.12
C LEU A 69 -4.28 32.88 20.23
N ALA A 70 -3.58 33.94 19.79
CA ALA A 70 -4.12 35.06 19.05
C ALA A 70 -4.75 34.66 17.70
N ALA A 71 -5.80 35.41 17.31
CA ALA A 71 -6.50 35.24 16.03
C ALA A 71 -5.58 35.50 14.82
N PRO A 72 -5.80 34.83 13.66
CA PRO A 72 -5.03 35.09 12.46
C PRO A 72 -5.40 36.45 11.84
N PRO A 73 -4.43 37.29 11.44
CA PRO A 73 -4.73 38.54 10.75
C PRO A 73 -5.15 38.28 9.30
N SER A 74 -6.06 39.14 8.84
CA SER A 74 -6.66 39.16 7.52
C SER A 74 -5.68 39.50 6.39
N THR A 75 -6.13 39.18 5.18
CA THR A 75 -5.51 39.27 3.85
C THR A 75 -4.66 40.52 3.58
N GLY A 76 -3.35 40.30 3.41
CA GLY A 76 -2.42 41.20 2.72
C GLY A 76 -1.23 40.39 2.17
N ALA A 77 -1.09 40.35 0.84
CA ALA A 77 -0.05 39.58 0.15
C ALA A 77 1.30 40.34 0.11
N TRP A 78 2.40 39.61 0.34
CA TRP A 78 3.85 39.98 0.39
C TRP A 78 4.29 40.81 1.62
N PRO A 79 5.39 40.49 2.36
CA PRO A 79 6.61 39.71 2.09
C PRO A 79 6.83 38.48 3.01
N TRP A 80 5.78 38.03 3.71
CA TRP A 80 5.81 36.95 4.70
C TRP A 80 6.33 35.60 4.15
N LYS A 81 5.96 35.24 2.90
CA LYS A 81 6.34 33.95 2.28
C LYS A 81 7.86 33.74 2.21
N ALA A 82 8.63 34.76 1.80
CA ALA A 82 10.09 34.62 1.62
C ALA A 82 10.85 34.50 2.96
N LYS A 83 10.38 35.16 4.02
CA LYS A 83 10.99 35.08 5.36
C LYS A 83 10.68 33.73 6.02
N VAL A 84 9.47 33.22 5.84
CA VAL A 84 9.07 31.87 6.28
C VAL A 84 9.81 30.79 5.50
N GLU A 85 9.99 30.93 4.19
CA GLU A 85 10.73 29.98 3.36
C GLU A 85 12.22 29.90 3.75
N LYS A 86 12.88 31.04 4.00
CA LYS A 86 14.27 31.05 4.50
C LYS A 86 14.41 30.42 5.88
N SER A 87 13.54 30.79 6.83
CA SER A 87 13.53 30.23 8.18
C SER A 87 13.24 28.72 8.16
N SER A 88 12.32 28.27 7.30
CA SER A 88 11.97 26.86 7.13
C SER A 88 13.14 26.05 6.55
N ALA A 89 13.85 26.58 5.56
CA ALA A 89 15.02 25.91 4.97
C ALA A 89 16.17 25.72 5.99
N GLU A 90 16.33 26.65 6.92
CA GLU A 90 17.35 26.58 7.97
C GLU A 90 16.97 25.58 9.06
N GLU A 91 15.70 25.55 9.48
CA GLU A 91 15.17 24.53 10.40
C GLU A 91 15.26 23.11 9.79
N LEU A 92 14.97 22.95 8.50
CA LEU A 92 15.11 21.68 7.79
C LEU A 92 16.56 21.16 7.75
N ARG A 93 17.55 22.05 7.77
CA ARG A 93 18.97 21.67 7.83
C ARG A 93 19.38 21.17 9.22
N LYS A 94 18.67 21.55 10.28
CA LYS A 94 18.95 21.14 11.66
C LYS A 94 18.45 19.72 11.97
N LEU A 95 17.52 19.18 11.18
CA LEU A 95 17.00 17.84 11.40
C LEU A 95 18.10 16.78 11.28
N PRO A 96 18.07 15.71 12.12
CA PRO A 96 18.95 14.56 11.96
C PRO A 96 18.83 13.96 10.55
N ARG A 97 19.96 13.53 10.00
CA ARG A 97 20.03 12.95 8.65
C ARG A 97 20.89 11.70 8.64
N PRO A 98 20.51 10.66 7.90
CA PRO A 98 21.40 9.53 7.67
C PRO A 98 22.62 9.98 6.87
N LYS A 99 23.76 9.35 7.15
CA LYS A 99 24.99 9.57 6.39
C LYS A 99 24.83 8.94 5.01
N GLY A 100 24.59 9.75 3.98
CA GLY A 100 24.50 9.32 2.59
C GLY A 100 25.73 9.70 1.77
N LEU A 101 25.92 9.05 0.63
CA LEU A 101 26.95 9.44 -0.33
C LEU A 101 26.54 10.74 -1.07
N PRO A 102 27.51 11.58 -1.47
CA PRO A 102 27.19 12.77 -2.25
C PRO A 102 26.47 12.35 -3.55
N LEU A 103 25.41 13.08 -3.91
CA LEU A 103 24.56 12.92 -5.12
C LEU A 103 23.55 11.76 -5.11
N ILE A 104 23.91 10.58 -4.60
CA ILE A 104 23.02 9.40 -4.60
C ILE A 104 22.31 9.15 -3.26
N GLY A 105 22.67 9.94 -2.23
CA GLY A 105 22.03 9.90 -0.92
C GLY A 105 22.12 8.51 -0.28
N THR A 106 20.97 7.99 0.16
CA THR A 106 20.83 6.69 0.82
C THR A 106 20.41 5.56 -0.12
N PHE A 107 20.53 5.75 -1.44
CA PHE A 107 20.15 4.73 -2.43
C PHE A 107 20.76 3.35 -2.11
N TRP A 108 22.07 3.30 -1.83
CA TRP A 108 22.75 2.05 -1.51
C TRP A 108 22.31 1.41 -0.21
N ASP A 109 22.05 2.23 0.81
CA ASP A 109 21.56 1.76 2.11
C ASP A 109 20.17 1.13 1.95
N LEU A 110 19.30 1.77 1.17
CA LEU A 110 17.96 1.27 0.89
C LEU A 110 17.99 -0.03 0.08
N VAL A 111 18.86 -0.10 -0.95
CA VAL A 111 19.04 -1.33 -1.74
C VAL A 111 19.59 -2.46 -0.88
N ALA A 112 20.59 -2.20 -0.04
CA ALA A 112 21.18 -3.18 0.87
C ALA A 112 20.18 -3.65 1.94
N ALA A 113 19.26 -2.79 2.37
CA ALA A 113 18.19 -3.15 3.30
C ALA A 113 17.07 -4.00 2.66
N GLY A 114 17.09 -4.19 1.33
CA GLY A 114 16.11 -5.01 0.60
C GLY A 114 15.24 -4.22 -0.38
N GLY A 115 15.39 -2.90 -0.47
CA GLY A 115 14.59 -2.02 -1.32
C GLY A 115 13.22 -1.67 -0.71
N GLY A 116 12.29 -1.19 -1.55
CA GLY A 116 10.97 -0.75 -1.11
C GLY A 116 10.17 -1.79 -0.31
N GLN A 117 10.35 -3.08 -0.61
CA GLN A 117 9.70 -4.18 0.12
C GLN A 117 10.09 -4.27 1.60
N GLN A 118 11.27 -3.77 1.97
CA GLN A 118 11.76 -3.77 3.36
C GLN A 118 11.82 -2.35 3.94
N LEU A 119 11.12 -1.39 3.32
CA LEU A 119 11.12 0.01 3.74
C LEU A 119 10.72 0.19 5.21
N HIS A 120 9.75 -0.60 5.70
CA HIS A 120 9.30 -0.55 7.09
C HIS A 120 10.44 -0.87 8.09
N LYS A 121 11.28 -1.87 7.81
CA LYS A 121 12.45 -2.20 8.66
C LYS A 121 13.55 -1.16 8.53
N TYR A 122 13.75 -0.66 7.32
CA TYR A 122 14.71 0.41 7.06
C TYR A 122 14.38 1.66 7.87
N VAL A 123 13.13 2.14 7.79
CA VAL A 123 12.65 3.32 8.52
C VAL A 123 12.67 3.09 10.03
N HIS A 124 12.32 1.88 10.50
CA HIS A 124 12.42 1.52 11.92
C HIS A 124 13.85 1.68 12.44
N ARG A 125 14.85 1.09 11.76
CA ARG A 125 16.26 1.24 12.13
C ARG A 125 16.71 2.70 12.10
N ARG A 126 16.25 3.49 11.14
CA ARG A 126 16.56 4.93 11.08
C ARG A 126 16.01 5.69 12.29
N HIS A 127 14.84 5.32 12.79
CA HIS A 127 14.32 5.89 14.03
C HIS A 127 15.14 5.47 15.27
N GLU A 128 15.68 4.25 15.30
CA GLU A 128 16.62 3.84 16.36
C GLU A 128 17.93 4.64 16.30
N GLU A 129 18.44 4.93 15.10
CA GLU A 129 19.70 5.65 14.89
C GLU A 129 19.60 7.17 15.09
N LEU A 130 18.53 7.79 14.58
CA LEU A 130 18.40 9.24 14.42
C LEU A 130 17.34 9.85 15.35
N GLY A 131 16.59 9.01 16.04
CA GLY A 131 15.55 9.41 16.99
C GLY A 131 14.16 9.60 16.35
N PRO A 132 13.25 10.29 17.06
CA PRO A 132 11.83 10.30 16.72
C PRO A 132 11.47 11.12 15.48
N ILE A 133 12.37 12.01 15.04
CA ILE A 133 12.21 12.82 13.84
C ILE A 133 13.52 12.89 13.06
N PHE A 134 13.48 12.60 11.77
CA PHE A 134 14.64 12.76 10.90
C PHE A 134 14.22 13.13 9.48
N TYR A 135 15.13 13.76 8.75
CA TYR A 135 14.97 14.05 7.33
C TYR A 135 15.81 13.08 6.52
N GLU A 136 15.26 12.56 5.43
CA GLU A 136 15.99 11.75 4.47
C GLU A 136 15.49 12.01 3.05
N ARG A 137 16.43 12.05 2.09
CA ARG A 137 16.11 11.93 0.67
C ARG A 137 16.10 10.45 0.29
N LEU A 138 14.97 9.79 0.52
CA LEU A 138 14.76 8.36 0.38
C LEU A 138 15.11 7.90 -1.04
N GLY A 139 16.02 6.94 -1.15
CA GLY A 139 16.46 6.37 -2.43
C GLY A 139 17.12 7.38 -3.38
N GLY A 140 17.50 8.56 -2.89
CA GLY A 140 18.01 9.66 -3.72
C GLY A 140 16.94 10.38 -4.54
N VAL A 141 15.66 10.01 -4.41
CA VAL A 141 14.56 10.50 -5.26
C VAL A 141 13.54 11.36 -4.52
N GLN A 142 13.17 10.97 -3.30
CA GLN A 142 12.04 11.59 -2.60
C GLN A 142 12.48 12.17 -1.26
N ASP A 143 12.30 13.47 -1.09
CA ASP A 143 12.52 14.13 0.20
C ASP A 143 11.38 13.80 1.16
N ALA A 144 11.71 13.31 2.36
CA ALA A 144 10.74 12.96 3.38
C ALA A 144 11.25 13.32 4.78
N ILE A 145 10.32 13.72 5.65
CA ILE A 145 10.53 13.83 7.08
C ILE A 145 9.75 12.69 7.72
N PHE A 146 10.46 11.83 8.44
CA PHE A 146 9.87 10.70 9.14
C PHE A 146 9.64 11.08 10.60
N VAL A 147 8.45 10.79 11.09
CA VAL A 147 8.03 11.05 12.48
C VAL A 147 7.50 9.76 13.10
N SER A 148 7.92 9.44 14.33
CA SER A 148 7.47 8.24 15.05
C SER A 148 6.76 8.53 16.37
N SER A 149 6.73 9.79 16.83
CA SER A 149 6.02 10.15 18.07
C SER A 149 4.58 10.58 17.81
N ALA A 150 3.67 10.16 18.70
CA ALA A 150 2.24 10.51 18.61
C ALA A 150 1.99 12.03 18.70
N SER A 151 2.79 12.76 19.48
CA SER A 151 2.69 14.21 19.60
C SER A 151 3.07 14.93 18.29
N GLN A 152 4.13 14.48 17.61
CA GLN A 152 4.53 15.03 16.31
C GLN A 152 3.52 14.68 15.22
N MET A 153 3.02 13.44 15.19
CA MET A 153 1.96 13.06 14.24
C MET A 153 0.71 13.92 14.43
N ARG A 154 0.29 14.16 15.68
CA ARG A 154 -0.82 15.07 16.00
C ARG A 154 -0.56 16.48 15.49
N ALA A 155 0.65 17.01 15.66
CA ALA A 155 1.01 18.32 15.14
C ALA A 155 0.88 18.37 13.61
N VAL A 156 1.34 17.34 12.88
CA VAL A 156 1.16 17.27 11.41
C VAL A 156 -0.31 17.40 11.02
N PHE A 157 -1.21 16.65 11.67
CA PHE A 157 -2.64 16.71 11.38
C PHE A 157 -3.29 18.05 11.79
N GLN A 158 -2.79 18.71 12.85
CA GLN A 158 -3.28 20.04 13.24
C GLN A 158 -2.97 21.12 12.20
N TYR A 159 -1.90 20.95 11.42
CA TYR A 159 -1.45 21.90 10.40
C TYR A 159 -1.67 21.41 8.95
N GLU A 160 -2.48 20.37 8.73
CA GLU A 160 -2.66 19.73 7.40
C GLU A 160 -3.30 20.66 6.35
N GLY A 161 -4.05 21.67 6.80
CA GLY A 161 -4.79 22.60 5.94
C GLY A 161 -6.06 22.00 5.33
N GLN A 162 -6.74 22.78 4.48
CA GLN A 162 -8.04 22.37 3.91
C GLN A 162 -7.92 21.26 2.85
N TYR A 163 -6.76 21.17 2.18
CA TYR A 163 -6.53 20.29 1.05
C TYR A 163 -5.25 19.46 1.29
N PRO A 164 -5.32 18.41 2.14
CA PRO A 164 -4.18 17.52 2.37
C PRO A 164 -3.75 16.86 1.06
N ARG A 165 -2.44 16.70 0.89
CA ARG A 165 -1.84 16.08 -0.29
C ARG A 165 -1.35 14.69 0.02
N HIS A 166 -1.56 13.77 -0.91
CA HIS A 166 -1.16 12.37 -0.72
C HIS A 166 0.24 12.16 -1.31
N PRO A 167 1.13 11.41 -0.64
CA PRO A 167 2.41 11.04 -1.21
C PRO A 167 2.17 10.02 -2.35
N LEU A 168 1.99 10.53 -3.57
CA LEU A 168 1.85 9.71 -4.77
C LEU A 168 3.24 9.30 -5.29
N PRO A 169 3.48 8.00 -5.56
CA PRO A 169 4.75 7.60 -6.16
C PRO A 169 4.86 8.16 -7.58
N GLU A 170 6.04 8.68 -7.92
CA GLU A 170 6.29 9.37 -9.19
C GLU A 170 5.99 8.48 -10.42
N SER A 171 6.17 7.16 -10.30
CA SER A 171 5.84 6.20 -11.37
C SER A 171 4.38 6.29 -11.82
N TRP A 172 3.45 6.47 -10.88
CA TRP A 172 2.02 6.59 -11.17
C TRP A 172 1.67 7.94 -11.79
N ILE A 173 2.30 9.03 -11.33
CA ILE A 173 2.14 10.36 -11.93
C ILE A 173 2.59 10.31 -13.39
N LEU A 174 3.74 9.69 -13.66
CA LEU A 174 4.30 9.54 -14.99
C LEU A 174 3.40 8.68 -15.90
N TYR A 175 2.86 7.58 -15.37
CA TYR A 175 1.91 6.72 -16.10
C TYR A 175 0.64 7.50 -16.47
N ASN A 176 0.01 8.18 -15.50
CA ASN A 176 -1.26 8.88 -15.73
C ASN A 176 -1.12 9.98 -16.77
N LYS A 177 -0.01 10.74 -16.73
CA LYS A 177 0.30 11.79 -17.71
C LYS A 177 0.48 11.22 -19.13
N GLN A 178 1.09 10.05 -19.24
CA GLN A 178 1.34 9.41 -20.55
C GLN A 178 0.06 8.84 -21.16
N HIS A 179 -0.76 8.17 -20.36
CA HIS A 179 -1.93 7.44 -20.83
C HIS A 179 -3.23 8.25 -20.71
N ASN A 180 -3.12 9.53 -20.35
CA ASN A 180 -4.25 10.44 -20.10
C ASN A 180 -5.32 9.81 -19.19
N CYS A 181 -4.88 9.07 -18.17
CA CYS A 181 -5.79 8.39 -17.26
C CYS A 181 -6.23 9.34 -16.14
N GLN A 182 -7.52 9.66 -16.10
CA GLN A 182 -8.13 10.18 -14.89
C GLN A 182 -8.37 9.04 -13.91
N ARG A 183 -8.15 9.30 -12.62
CA ARG A 183 -8.27 8.31 -11.56
C ARG A 183 -9.16 8.82 -10.43
N GLY A 184 -9.51 7.89 -9.54
CA GLY A 184 -10.34 8.18 -8.39
C GLY A 184 -9.67 9.08 -7.35
N LEU A 185 -10.40 9.28 -6.26
CA LEU A 185 -10.14 10.27 -5.21
C LEU A 185 -8.69 10.33 -4.70
N PHE A 186 -7.98 9.20 -4.65
CA PHE A 186 -6.58 9.12 -4.20
C PHE A 186 -5.60 9.96 -5.06
N PHE A 187 -5.94 10.21 -6.33
CA PHE A 187 -5.10 10.96 -7.28
C PHE A 187 -5.57 12.41 -7.49
N MET A 188 -6.70 12.80 -6.89
CA MET A 188 -7.23 14.15 -6.97
C MET A 188 -6.54 15.04 -5.92
N GLU A 189 -6.44 16.33 -6.21
CA GLU A 189 -5.81 17.31 -5.32
C GLU A 189 -6.66 18.59 -5.21
N GLY A 190 -6.47 19.37 -4.14
CA GLY A 190 -7.10 20.69 -4.02
C GLY A 190 -8.64 20.67 -3.96
N PRO A 191 -9.32 21.67 -4.55
CA PRO A 191 -10.78 21.77 -4.54
C PRO A 191 -11.50 20.59 -5.20
N GLU A 192 -10.92 19.99 -6.24
CA GLU A 192 -11.45 18.81 -6.93
C GLU A 192 -11.52 17.61 -5.97
N TRP A 193 -10.44 17.36 -5.23
CA TRP A 193 -10.41 16.34 -4.19
C TRP A 193 -11.47 16.59 -3.13
N LEU A 194 -11.56 17.82 -2.60
CA LEU A 194 -12.49 18.13 -1.52
C LEU A 194 -13.96 17.95 -1.96
N HIS A 195 -14.28 18.36 -3.18
CA HIS A 195 -15.61 18.18 -3.76
C HIS A 195 -16.00 16.70 -3.82
N ASN A 196 -15.17 15.87 -4.45
CA ASN A 196 -15.42 14.44 -4.59
C ASN A 196 -15.38 13.70 -3.24
N ARG A 197 -14.48 14.08 -2.33
CA ARG A 197 -14.38 13.51 -0.97
C ARG A 197 -15.67 13.74 -0.20
N ARG A 198 -16.24 14.94 -0.27
CA ARG A 198 -17.51 15.26 0.42
C ARG A 198 -18.67 14.44 -0.12
N ILE A 199 -18.72 14.20 -1.44
CA ILE A 199 -19.76 13.36 -2.04
C ILE A 199 -19.64 11.94 -1.50
N LEU A 200 -18.45 11.33 -1.62
CA LEU A 200 -18.22 9.93 -1.22
C LEU A 200 -18.36 9.68 0.28
N ASN A 201 -17.94 10.63 1.12
CA ASN A 201 -18.08 10.53 2.58
C ASN A 201 -19.53 10.33 3.03
N ARG A 202 -20.51 10.90 2.32
CA ARG A 202 -21.94 10.73 2.68
C ARG A 202 -22.40 9.28 2.58
N PHE A 203 -21.83 8.54 1.64
CA PHE A 203 -22.20 7.15 1.37
C PHE A 203 -21.32 6.16 2.13
N LEU A 204 -20.01 6.43 2.21
CA LEU A 204 -19.02 5.47 2.73
C LEU A 204 -18.62 5.69 4.19
N LEU A 205 -18.82 6.90 4.74
CA LEU A 205 -18.40 7.26 6.10
C LEU A 205 -19.49 8.01 6.87
N GLY A 206 -20.72 8.04 6.35
CA GLY A 206 -21.87 8.71 6.95
C GLY A 206 -22.74 7.75 7.76
N GLY A 207 -23.06 8.11 9.00
CA GLY A 207 -24.01 7.37 9.83
C GLY A 207 -23.49 6.01 10.34
N THR A 208 -24.41 5.10 10.65
CA THR A 208 -24.11 3.85 11.37
C THR A 208 -23.54 2.73 10.48
N MET A 209 -23.47 2.92 9.15
CA MET A 209 -22.92 1.96 8.16
C MET A 209 -23.53 0.54 8.13
N LYS A 210 -24.52 0.24 8.98
CA LYS A 210 -25.17 -1.07 9.15
C LYS A 210 -25.76 -1.68 7.88
N TRP A 211 -26.07 -0.87 6.87
CA TRP A 211 -26.58 -1.37 5.59
C TRP A 211 -25.55 -2.23 4.85
N MET A 212 -24.25 -2.03 5.10
CA MET A 212 -23.19 -2.86 4.51
C MET A 212 -23.08 -4.24 5.18
N ASP A 213 -23.50 -4.36 6.45
CA ASP A 213 -23.30 -5.57 7.25
C ASP A 213 -23.93 -6.80 6.59
N VAL A 214 -25.15 -6.67 6.05
CA VAL A 214 -25.85 -7.78 5.38
C VAL A 214 -25.09 -8.27 4.14
N HIS A 215 -24.46 -7.37 3.39
CA HIS A 215 -23.68 -7.71 2.21
C HIS A 215 -22.37 -8.39 2.60
N ILE A 216 -21.68 -7.87 3.62
CA ILE A 216 -20.44 -8.44 4.15
C ILE A 216 -20.70 -9.84 4.72
N GLU A 217 -21.77 -10.00 5.49
CA GLU A 217 -22.18 -11.28 6.08
C GLU A 217 -22.49 -12.31 4.99
N ALA A 218 -23.26 -11.94 3.97
CA ALA A 218 -23.57 -12.84 2.86
C ALA A 218 -22.30 -13.32 2.12
N CYS A 219 -21.38 -12.41 1.79
CA CYS A 219 -20.10 -12.76 1.15
C CYS A 219 -19.26 -13.68 2.03
N THR A 220 -19.20 -13.37 3.33
CA THR A 220 -18.43 -14.15 4.31
C THR A 220 -19.03 -15.53 4.51
N GLN A 221 -20.35 -15.65 4.57
CA GLN A 221 -21.03 -16.92 4.72
C GLN A 221 -20.83 -17.82 3.49
N ARG A 222 -20.80 -17.26 2.27
CA ARG A 222 -20.43 -18.00 1.06
C ARG A 222 -19.02 -18.58 1.16
N LEU A 223 -18.03 -17.78 1.57
CA LEU A 223 -16.65 -18.24 1.76
C LEU A 223 -16.54 -19.33 2.83
N VAL A 224 -17.17 -19.13 3.99
CA VAL A 224 -17.17 -20.12 5.08
C VAL A 224 -17.87 -21.42 4.64
N ASN A 225 -18.96 -21.34 3.88
CA ASN A 225 -19.65 -22.52 3.36
C ASN A 225 -18.80 -23.27 2.33
N LEU A 226 -18.03 -22.56 1.51
CA LEU A 226 -17.04 -23.17 0.60
C LEU A 226 -16.03 -24.00 1.42
N TRP A 227 -15.43 -23.41 2.46
CA TRP A 227 -14.47 -24.11 3.32
C TRP A 227 -15.09 -25.30 4.06
N LYS A 228 -16.29 -25.15 4.61
CA LYS A 228 -17.02 -26.27 5.24
C LYS A 228 -17.30 -27.40 4.25
N THR A 229 -17.65 -27.07 3.01
CA THR A 229 -17.90 -28.07 1.96
C THR A 229 -16.62 -28.79 1.55
N GLN A 230 -15.50 -28.06 1.45
CA GLN A 230 -14.18 -28.67 1.20
C GLN A 230 -13.77 -29.58 2.35
N ALA A 231 -13.98 -29.15 3.60
CA ALA A 231 -13.69 -29.96 4.77
C ALA A 231 -14.55 -31.22 4.87
N ALA A 232 -15.84 -31.12 4.59
CA ALA A 232 -16.73 -32.28 4.58
C ALA A 232 -16.38 -33.32 3.49
N LYS A 233 -15.74 -32.90 2.40
CA LYS A 233 -15.26 -33.80 1.34
C LYS A 233 -13.92 -34.44 1.67
N ALA A 234 -13.14 -33.85 2.57
CA ALA A 234 -11.87 -34.42 3.00
C ALA A 234 -12.13 -35.62 3.93
N GLN A 235 -11.48 -36.74 3.67
CA GLN A 235 -11.60 -37.95 4.49
C GLN A 235 -10.73 -37.92 5.77
N GLY A 236 -10.05 -36.80 6.05
CA GLY A 236 -9.10 -36.64 7.14
C GLY A 236 -9.67 -35.90 8.36
N SER A 237 -8.98 -35.99 9.50
CA SER A 237 -9.32 -35.23 10.72
C SER A 237 -9.06 -33.73 10.62
N TYR A 238 -8.30 -33.32 9.60
CA TYR A 238 -8.00 -31.93 9.27
C TYR A 238 -8.12 -31.71 7.77
N THR A 239 -8.44 -30.48 7.38
CA THR A 239 -8.50 -30.06 5.97
C THR A 239 -7.66 -28.80 5.81
N GLU A 240 -6.70 -28.86 4.90
CA GLU A 240 -5.92 -27.69 4.51
C GLU A 240 -6.73 -26.83 3.53
N VAL A 241 -6.80 -25.53 3.79
CA VAL A 241 -7.43 -24.56 2.87
C VAL A 241 -6.37 -24.10 1.87
N LEU A 242 -6.45 -24.63 0.64
CA LEU A 242 -5.52 -24.29 -0.43
C LEU A 242 -5.75 -22.87 -0.95
N GLU A 243 -4.69 -22.18 -1.35
CA GLU A 243 -4.75 -20.81 -1.90
C GLU A 243 -5.53 -19.81 -1.01
N LEU A 244 -5.40 -19.90 0.32
CA LEU A 244 -6.13 -19.04 1.26
C LEU A 244 -6.03 -17.54 0.93
N GLU A 245 -4.84 -17.06 0.59
CA GLU A 245 -4.61 -15.67 0.20
C GLU A 245 -5.48 -15.26 -0.99
N GLN A 246 -5.48 -16.07 -2.04
CA GLN A 246 -6.28 -15.86 -3.25
C GLN A 246 -7.79 -15.86 -2.94
N GLN A 247 -8.24 -16.77 -2.07
CA GLN A 247 -9.63 -16.82 -1.64
C GLN A 247 -10.03 -15.56 -0.85
N LEU A 248 -9.13 -15.03 -0.01
CA LEU A 248 -9.36 -13.79 0.72
C LEU A 248 -9.38 -12.56 -0.20
N TYR A 249 -8.57 -12.52 -1.25
CA TYR A 249 -8.66 -11.46 -2.27
C TYR A 249 -9.98 -11.50 -3.02
N ASN A 250 -10.38 -12.69 -3.48
CA ASN A 250 -11.67 -12.88 -4.15
C ASN A 250 -12.83 -12.46 -3.22
N TRP A 251 -12.79 -12.82 -1.93
CA TRP A 251 -13.77 -12.37 -0.95
C TRP A 251 -13.77 -10.85 -0.77
N ALA A 252 -12.61 -10.21 -0.63
CA ALA A 252 -12.52 -8.76 -0.47
C ALA A 252 -13.09 -8.02 -1.70
N ILE A 253 -12.79 -8.49 -2.91
CA ILE A 253 -13.33 -7.92 -4.15
C ILE A 253 -14.84 -8.17 -4.25
N ASP A 254 -15.32 -9.38 -3.94
CA ASP A 254 -16.75 -9.70 -3.94
C ASP A 254 -17.54 -8.82 -2.97
N VAL A 255 -16.99 -8.56 -1.77
CA VAL A 255 -17.58 -7.64 -0.79
C VAL A 255 -17.70 -6.23 -1.36
N VAL A 256 -16.63 -5.69 -1.96
CA VAL A 256 -16.64 -4.35 -2.56
C VAL A 256 -17.65 -4.28 -3.71
N CYS A 257 -17.66 -5.26 -4.61
CA CYS A 257 -18.63 -5.35 -5.69
C CYS A 257 -20.07 -5.43 -5.16
N THR A 258 -20.33 -6.26 -4.16
CA THR A 258 -21.68 -6.43 -3.58
C THR A 258 -22.15 -5.14 -2.91
N ILE A 259 -21.28 -4.43 -2.19
CA ILE A 259 -21.61 -3.14 -1.57
C ILE A 259 -21.89 -2.07 -2.63
N MET A 260 -21.14 -2.06 -3.74
CA MET A 260 -21.27 -1.06 -4.80
C MET A 260 -22.47 -1.28 -5.71
N PHE A 261 -22.76 -2.53 -6.06
CA PHE A 261 -23.73 -2.89 -7.10
C PHE A 261 -24.94 -3.68 -6.56
N GLY A 262 -24.94 -4.02 -5.27
CA GLY A 262 -25.98 -4.84 -4.64
C GLY A 262 -25.91 -6.33 -5.00
N VAL A 263 -25.05 -6.74 -5.92
CA VAL A 263 -24.96 -8.10 -6.46
C VAL A 263 -23.56 -8.68 -6.26
N SER A 264 -23.49 -9.95 -5.88
CA SER A 264 -22.23 -10.68 -5.73
C SER A 264 -21.69 -11.15 -7.08
N ALA A 265 -20.44 -10.79 -7.37
CA ALA A 265 -19.73 -11.29 -8.54
C ALA A 265 -19.50 -12.80 -8.46
N ALA A 266 -19.38 -13.36 -7.25
CA ALA A 266 -19.18 -14.79 -7.03
C ALA A 266 -20.38 -15.66 -7.44
N GLU A 267 -21.59 -15.11 -7.55
CA GLU A 267 -22.81 -15.87 -7.88
C GLU A 267 -22.96 -16.12 -9.39
N ASN A 268 -22.25 -15.36 -10.23
CA ASN A 268 -22.22 -15.57 -11.67
C ASN A 268 -20.87 -16.20 -12.10
N PRO A 269 -20.86 -17.36 -12.76
CA PRO A 269 -19.61 -18.03 -13.16
C PRO A 269 -18.67 -17.18 -14.03
N HIS A 270 -19.22 -16.32 -14.90
CA HIS A 270 -18.42 -15.44 -15.75
C HIS A 270 -17.78 -14.32 -14.93
N MET A 271 -18.56 -13.64 -14.08
CA MET A 271 -18.03 -12.60 -13.19
C MET A 271 -17.03 -13.17 -12.17
N ALA A 272 -17.32 -14.33 -11.59
CA ALA A 272 -16.43 -15.02 -10.66
C ALA A 272 -15.07 -15.33 -11.30
N LYS A 273 -15.06 -15.76 -12.57
CA LYS A 273 -13.83 -15.96 -13.33
C LYS A 273 -13.07 -14.66 -13.57
N THR A 274 -13.76 -13.60 -14.00
CA THR A 274 -13.13 -12.28 -14.21
C THR A 274 -12.56 -11.71 -12.91
N MET A 275 -13.26 -11.90 -11.79
CA MET A 275 -12.81 -11.54 -10.45
C MET A 275 -11.55 -12.31 -10.03
N ASP A 276 -11.49 -13.63 -10.27
CA ASP A 276 -10.29 -14.44 -10.00
C ASP A 276 -9.09 -14.03 -10.86
N GLU A 277 -9.33 -13.72 -12.14
CA GLU A 277 -8.29 -13.18 -13.02
C GLU A 277 -7.79 -11.82 -12.51
N PHE A 278 -8.70 -10.95 -12.07
CA PHE A 278 -8.37 -9.63 -11.54
C PHE A 278 -7.56 -9.71 -10.25
N SER A 279 -8.00 -10.50 -9.27
CA SER A 279 -7.31 -10.66 -7.99
C SER A 279 -5.89 -11.21 -8.15
N ARG A 280 -5.67 -12.17 -9.07
CA ARG A 280 -4.33 -12.72 -9.37
C ARG A 280 -3.35 -11.68 -9.92
N ILE A 281 -3.83 -10.65 -10.62
CA ILE A 281 -2.96 -9.62 -11.20
C ILE A 281 -2.82 -8.37 -10.33
N VAL A 282 -3.74 -8.14 -9.38
CA VAL A 282 -3.69 -6.97 -8.47
C VAL A 282 -2.40 -6.94 -7.66
N HIS A 283 -1.91 -8.09 -7.15
CA HIS A 283 -0.64 -8.16 -6.41
C HIS A 283 0.54 -7.55 -7.15
N ARG A 284 0.62 -7.86 -8.44
CA ARG A 284 1.75 -7.50 -9.28
C ARG A 284 1.93 -5.99 -9.40
N ILE A 285 0.85 -5.21 -9.27
CA ILE A 285 0.93 -3.75 -9.33
C ILE A 285 1.68 -3.17 -8.14
N PHE A 286 1.54 -3.77 -6.95
CA PHE A 286 2.23 -3.35 -5.74
C PHE A 286 3.71 -3.71 -5.81
N ASP A 287 4.02 -4.92 -6.26
CA ASP A 287 5.41 -5.35 -6.45
C ASP A 287 6.16 -4.45 -7.43
N THR A 288 5.58 -4.24 -8.62
CA THR A 288 6.19 -3.41 -9.66
C THR A 288 6.27 -1.93 -9.26
N SER A 289 5.29 -1.42 -8.49
CA SER A 289 5.35 -0.07 -7.90
C SER A 289 6.48 0.06 -6.89
N SER A 290 6.62 -0.91 -5.98
CA SER A 290 7.65 -0.89 -4.93
C SER A 290 9.07 -0.92 -5.49
N ALA A 291 9.28 -1.63 -6.61
CA ALA A 291 10.56 -1.65 -7.31
C ALA A 291 10.97 -0.25 -7.80
N LEU A 292 10.01 0.51 -8.33
CA LEU A 292 10.23 1.89 -8.81
C LEU A 292 10.36 2.93 -7.68
N MET A 293 10.11 2.58 -6.41
CA MET A 293 10.44 3.48 -5.29
C MET A 293 11.96 3.59 -5.06
N THR A 294 12.72 2.60 -5.52
CA THR A 294 14.17 2.58 -5.32
C THR A 294 14.94 3.27 -6.43
N PHE A 295 14.35 3.48 -7.61
CA PHE A 295 15.04 4.02 -8.79
C PHE A 295 14.20 5.08 -9.50
N PRO A 296 14.79 6.20 -9.99
CA PRO A 296 14.05 7.28 -10.65
C PRO A 296 13.19 6.77 -11.84
N PRO A 297 11.85 6.87 -11.77
CA PRO A 297 10.95 6.33 -12.81
C PRO A 297 11.17 6.96 -14.19
N GLN A 298 11.52 8.24 -14.25
CA GLN A 298 11.82 8.94 -15.51
C GLN A 298 13.01 8.33 -16.24
N LEU A 299 14.07 7.95 -15.51
CA LEU A 299 15.24 7.29 -16.08
C LEU A 299 14.89 5.86 -16.50
N ALA A 300 14.15 5.13 -15.64
CA ALA A 300 13.71 3.78 -15.96
C ALA A 300 12.92 3.74 -17.27
N LYS A 301 12.03 4.71 -17.47
CA LYS A 301 11.29 4.89 -18.71
C LYS A 301 12.20 5.28 -19.88
N ARG A 302 13.04 6.32 -19.72
CA ARG A 302 13.90 6.84 -20.80
C ARG A 302 14.84 5.78 -21.37
N PHE A 303 15.36 4.90 -20.52
CA PHE A 303 16.22 3.78 -20.92
C PHE A 303 15.44 2.50 -21.23
N ASN A 304 14.11 2.55 -21.27
CA ASN A 304 13.22 1.42 -21.52
C ASN A 304 13.56 0.19 -20.65
N MET A 305 13.83 0.42 -19.36
CA MET A 305 14.23 -0.61 -18.42
C MET A 305 13.06 -1.55 -18.12
N ARG A 306 13.38 -2.80 -17.78
CA ARG A 306 12.38 -3.82 -17.46
C ARG A 306 11.46 -3.41 -16.30
N ILE A 307 12.01 -2.77 -15.27
CA ILE A 307 11.25 -2.27 -14.11
C ILE A 307 10.14 -1.28 -14.51
N TRP A 308 10.34 -0.48 -15.56
CA TRP A 308 9.30 0.41 -16.08
C TRP A 308 8.29 -0.36 -16.93
N ARG A 309 8.74 -1.20 -17.87
CA ARG A 309 7.84 -1.99 -18.74
C ARG A 309 6.92 -2.91 -17.94
N ASP A 310 7.48 -3.58 -16.93
CA ASP A 310 6.72 -4.52 -16.08
C ASP A 310 5.67 -3.76 -15.26
N PHE A 311 6.01 -2.57 -14.72
CA PHE A 311 5.06 -1.68 -14.06
C PHE A 311 3.96 -1.21 -15.01
N GLU A 312 4.33 -0.64 -16.15
CA GLU A 312 3.39 -0.12 -17.15
C GLU A 312 2.40 -1.19 -17.64
N ALA A 313 2.90 -2.39 -17.94
CA ALA A 313 2.06 -3.53 -18.32
C ALA A 313 1.14 -3.99 -17.19
N SER A 314 1.63 -3.99 -15.94
CA SER A 314 0.83 -4.39 -14.77
C SER A 314 -0.30 -3.40 -14.51
N VAL A 315 -0.02 -2.09 -14.59
CA VAL A 315 -1.04 -1.05 -14.43
C VAL A 315 -2.10 -1.14 -15.52
N ALA A 316 -1.71 -1.34 -16.78
CA ALA A 316 -2.64 -1.49 -17.89
C ALA A 316 -3.53 -2.74 -17.72
N ALA A 317 -2.95 -3.87 -17.31
CA ALA A 317 -3.70 -5.11 -17.09
C ALA A 317 -4.72 -4.98 -15.96
N VAL A 318 -4.33 -4.40 -14.82
CA VAL A 318 -5.22 -4.22 -13.66
C VAL A 318 -6.35 -3.26 -14.00
N LEU A 319 -6.07 -2.12 -14.66
CA LEU A 319 -7.11 -1.18 -15.06
C LEU A 319 -8.10 -1.82 -16.04
N LYS A 320 -7.59 -2.53 -17.05
CA LYS A 320 -8.44 -3.22 -18.02
C LYS A 320 -9.35 -4.24 -17.33
N LYS A 321 -8.78 -5.12 -16.52
CA LYS A 321 -9.56 -6.19 -15.87
C LYS A 321 -10.52 -5.67 -14.80
N GLY A 322 -10.15 -4.61 -14.09
CA GLY A 322 -11.06 -3.93 -13.17
C GLY A 322 -12.25 -3.33 -13.91
N ASN A 323 -12.02 -2.70 -15.07
CA ASN A 323 -13.10 -2.19 -15.91
C ASN A 323 -13.97 -3.32 -16.48
N ASP A 324 -13.36 -4.39 -17.02
CA ASP A 324 -14.11 -5.56 -17.51
C ASP A 324 -15.09 -6.07 -16.42
N LEU A 325 -14.66 -6.14 -15.15
CA LEU A 325 -15.51 -6.58 -14.05
C LEU A 325 -16.62 -5.57 -13.71
N ILE A 326 -16.32 -4.27 -13.74
CA ILE A 326 -17.31 -3.21 -13.49
C ILE A 326 -18.35 -3.19 -14.60
N ASP A 327 -17.94 -3.29 -15.86
CA ASP A 327 -18.84 -3.27 -17.02
C ASP A 327 -19.82 -4.44 -16.94
N LEU A 328 -19.33 -5.65 -16.60
CA LEU A 328 -20.19 -6.81 -16.36
C LEU A 328 -21.23 -6.61 -15.25
N LEU A 329 -20.91 -5.84 -14.21
CA LEU A 329 -21.83 -5.54 -13.10
C LEU A 329 -22.85 -4.46 -13.47
N VAL A 330 -22.44 -3.47 -14.27
CA VAL A 330 -23.29 -2.38 -14.74
C VAL A 330 -24.28 -2.84 -15.83
N GLU A 331 -23.88 -3.78 -16.67
CA GLU A 331 -24.72 -4.34 -17.75
C GLU A 331 -25.79 -5.33 -17.26
N LEU A 332 -25.86 -5.62 -15.94
CA LEU A 332 -26.88 -6.49 -15.38
C LEU A 332 -28.29 -5.87 -15.51
N PRO A 333 -29.32 -6.65 -15.89
CA PRO A 333 -30.69 -6.16 -15.94
C PRO A 333 -31.17 -5.63 -14.59
N GLU A 334 -31.95 -4.53 -14.58
CA GLU A 334 -32.46 -3.89 -13.36
C GLU A 334 -33.29 -4.83 -12.47
N GLU A 335 -33.90 -5.88 -13.05
CA GLU A 335 -34.66 -6.89 -12.31
C GLU A 335 -33.77 -7.74 -11.39
N VAL A 336 -32.51 -7.95 -11.78
CA VAL A 336 -31.51 -8.72 -10.99
C VAL A 336 -30.93 -7.85 -9.88
N THR A 337 -30.74 -6.56 -10.12
CA THR A 337 -30.22 -5.62 -9.11
C THR A 337 -31.28 -5.22 -8.07
N ASN A 338 -32.55 -5.13 -8.46
CA ASN A 338 -33.66 -4.79 -7.56
C ASN A 338 -34.35 -6.01 -6.91
N GLY A 339 -34.13 -7.23 -7.42
CA GLY A 339 -34.76 -8.47 -6.93
C GLY A 339 -34.38 -8.89 -5.50
N LEU A 340 -33.36 -8.28 -4.91
CA LEU A 340 -32.96 -8.48 -3.50
C LEU A 340 -33.78 -7.63 -2.52
N SER A 341 -34.52 -6.62 -2.99
CA SER A 341 -35.41 -5.81 -2.13
C SER A 341 -36.76 -6.47 -1.86
N VAL A 342 -37.17 -7.45 -2.68
CA VAL A 342 -38.51 -8.06 -2.63
C VAL A 342 -38.56 -9.36 -1.81
N LYS A 343 -37.42 -10.01 -1.55
CA LYS A 343 -37.40 -11.32 -0.85
C LYS A 343 -37.40 -11.25 0.69
N ASN A 344 -37.36 -10.06 1.28
CA ASN A 344 -37.40 -9.86 2.74
C ASN A 344 -38.63 -9.04 3.21
N GLY A 345 -39.74 -9.09 2.47
CA GLY A 345 -41.03 -8.54 2.88
C GLY A 345 -41.88 -9.53 3.66
#